data_AF-A0A1H9VYG5-F1
#
_entry.id   AF-A0A1H9VYG5-F1
#
_cell.length_a   1.000
_cell.length_b   1.000
_cell.length_c   1.000
_cell.angle_alpha   90.00
_cell.angle_beta   90.00
_cell.angle_gamma   90.00
#
_symmetry.space_group_name_H-M   'P 1'
#
loop_
_entity.id
_entity.type
_entity.pdbx_description
1 polymer ?
#
loop_
_entity_poly.entity_id
_entity_poly.type
_entity_poly.pdbx_seq_one_letter_code
_entity_poly.pdbx_strand_id
1 'polypeptide(L)'
;MDLIFEEKYLASLYSRDQQGRMRHIEKLAANEKAYEYTHKELPKSISLVRDKLQIHKDESILTLLTFAALNKGEGELWNKLLNQIFQTEWEDSGKNFELKLEKAVSPTKEILMVLKKEAAQHPVKYAREISKKDKPIEGATNFDAVLCTNPKKVFFEAKFTADISSDTTHCTNRNQIARCIDVGLTEVKNKVEDFYFVLVTPSRYKKYPGERFYYFKMHQYMNDPAALACDIPRLSERNGHPVNVEYLEKLTKRISWITWEECLEFVLKNQLITDEQMEKLKIFYEDRKLCL
;
A
#
# COMPACT_ATOMS: atom_id res chain seq x y z
N MET A 1 -0.35 -18.68 -16.32
CA MET A 1 -1.11 -17.44 -16.57
C MET A 1 -0.54 -16.67 -17.77
N ASP A 2 -1.38 -16.17 -18.67
CA ASP A 2 -0.98 -15.14 -19.66
C ASP A 2 -1.16 -13.73 -19.07
N LEU A 3 -0.40 -12.74 -19.54
CA LEU A 3 -0.59 -11.36 -19.08
C LEU A 3 -1.97 -10.85 -19.51
N ILE A 4 -2.72 -10.29 -18.55
CA ILE A 4 -4.06 -9.71 -18.79
C ILE A 4 -3.94 -8.42 -19.62
N PHE A 5 -2.88 -7.65 -19.38
CA PHE A 5 -2.60 -6.39 -20.06
C PHE A 5 -1.27 -6.45 -20.80
N GLU A 6 -1.10 -5.57 -21.78
CA GLU A 6 0.14 -5.46 -22.55
C GLU A 6 1.36 -5.21 -21.64
N GLU A 7 2.45 -5.92 -21.89
CA GLU A 7 3.68 -5.85 -21.10
C GLU A 7 4.23 -4.41 -21.02
N LYS A 8 4.27 -3.69 -22.16
CA LYS A 8 4.72 -2.30 -22.21
C LYS A 8 3.87 -1.38 -21.33
N TYR A 9 2.56 -1.62 -21.30
CA TYR A 9 1.66 -0.87 -20.43
C TYR A 9 1.95 -1.16 -18.95
N LEU A 10 2.02 -2.44 -18.57
CA LEU A 10 2.34 -2.84 -17.19
C LEU A 10 3.70 -2.30 -16.72
N ALA A 11 4.73 -2.40 -17.57
CA ALA A 11 6.06 -1.87 -17.29
C ALA A 11 6.04 -0.37 -17.02
N SER A 12 5.22 0.38 -17.78
CA SER A 12 5.15 1.84 -17.66
C SER A 12 4.59 2.33 -16.32
N LEU A 13 3.85 1.49 -15.59
CA LEU A 13 3.29 1.83 -14.29
C LEU A 13 4.33 1.83 -13.15
N TYR A 14 5.46 1.14 -13.32
CA TYR A 14 6.49 1.07 -12.28
C TYR A 14 7.36 2.33 -12.27
N SER A 15 7.59 2.85 -11.05
CA SER A 15 8.44 4.02 -10.84
C SER A 15 9.94 3.79 -11.10
N ARG A 16 10.39 2.53 -11.00
CA ARG A 16 11.79 2.11 -11.20
C ARG A 16 11.85 0.63 -11.56
N ASP A 17 13.00 0.20 -12.09
CA ASP A 17 13.30 -1.20 -12.42
C ASP A 17 12.20 -1.91 -13.24
N GLN A 18 11.62 -1.20 -14.21
CA GLN A 18 10.50 -1.68 -15.01
C GLN A 18 10.80 -3.06 -15.65
N GLN A 19 11.99 -3.20 -16.25
CA GLN A 19 12.43 -4.45 -16.86
C GLN A 19 12.71 -5.58 -15.85
N GLY A 20 13.27 -5.26 -14.67
CA GLY A 20 13.46 -6.25 -13.62
C GLY A 20 12.13 -6.81 -13.11
N ARG A 21 11.13 -5.93 -12.94
CA ARG A 21 9.78 -6.31 -12.53
C ARG A 21 9.05 -7.15 -13.57
N MET A 22 9.09 -6.76 -14.84
CA MET A 22 8.49 -7.58 -15.90
C MET A 22 9.14 -8.96 -16.01
N ARG A 23 10.48 -9.04 -15.98
CA ARG A 23 11.18 -10.34 -15.97
C ARG A 23 10.81 -11.21 -14.77
N HIS A 24 10.59 -10.62 -13.60
CA HIS A 24 10.12 -11.36 -12.42
C HIS A 24 8.73 -11.96 -12.65
N ILE A 25 7.79 -11.17 -13.18
CA ILE A 25 6.42 -11.62 -13.47
C ILE A 25 6.41 -12.72 -14.52
N GLU A 26 7.15 -12.55 -15.62
CA GLU A 26 7.30 -13.55 -16.68
C GLU A 26 7.89 -14.85 -16.15
N LYS A 27 8.94 -14.76 -15.32
CA LYS A 27 9.53 -15.92 -14.66
C LYS A 27 8.51 -16.67 -13.80
N LEU A 28 7.70 -15.95 -13.03
CA LEU A 28 6.66 -16.53 -12.20
C LEU A 28 5.57 -17.21 -13.04
N ALA A 29 5.10 -16.56 -14.11
CA ALA A 29 4.12 -17.13 -15.03
C ALA A 29 4.65 -18.36 -15.79
N ALA A 30 5.92 -18.34 -16.19
CA ALA A 30 6.58 -19.47 -16.84
C ALA A 30 6.76 -20.66 -15.89
N ASN A 31 7.12 -20.39 -14.62
CA ASN A 31 7.24 -21.42 -13.59
C ASN A 31 5.89 -22.14 -13.34
N GLU A 32 4.80 -21.39 -13.27
CA GLU A 32 3.45 -21.93 -13.12
C GLU A 32 3.06 -22.81 -14.31
N LYS A 33 3.20 -22.30 -15.55
CA LYS A 33 2.89 -23.07 -16.77
C LYS A 33 3.71 -24.36 -16.86
N ALA A 34 5.01 -24.29 -16.57
CA ALA A 34 5.88 -25.46 -16.58
C ALA A 34 5.45 -26.48 -15.51
N TYR A 35 4.99 -26.01 -14.36
CA TYR A 35 4.47 -26.86 -13.30
C TYR A 35 3.17 -27.57 -13.71
N GLU A 36 2.18 -26.83 -14.21
CA GLU A 36 0.90 -27.38 -14.68
C GLU A 36 1.06 -28.39 -15.82
N TYR A 37 2.02 -28.16 -16.72
CA TYR A 37 2.33 -29.09 -17.81
C TYR A 37 2.89 -30.42 -17.30
N THR A 38 3.72 -30.37 -16.25
CA THR A 38 4.47 -31.54 -15.74
C THR A 38 3.74 -32.30 -14.63
N HIS A 39 2.84 -31.64 -13.90
CA HIS A 39 2.18 -32.20 -12.72
C HIS A 39 0.66 -32.07 -12.85
N LYS A 40 -0.01 -33.22 -13.02
CA LYS A 40 -1.47 -33.28 -13.00
C LYS A 40 -2.07 -33.23 -11.59
N GLU A 41 -1.26 -33.48 -10.57
CA GLU A 41 -1.66 -33.46 -9.16
C GLU A 41 -0.64 -32.67 -8.32
N LEU A 42 -1.11 -32.04 -7.24
CA LEU A 42 -0.24 -31.38 -6.27
C LEU A 42 0.54 -32.43 -5.45
N PRO A 43 1.86 -32.27 -5.27
CA PRO A 43 2.64 -33.15 -4.41
C PRO A 43 2.21 -32.98 -2.96
N LYS A 44 2.44 -34.03 -2.17
CA LYS A 44 2.12 -34.04 -0.74
C LYS A 44 2.84 -32.95 0.06
N SER A 45 3.96 -32.42 -0.44
CA SER A 45 4.73 -31.38 0.24
C SER A 45 4.61 -30.02 -0.46
N ILE A 46 4.05 -29.05 0.26
CA ILE A 46 3.91 -27.65 -0.20
C ILE A 46 5.28 -27.01 -0.44
N SER A 47 6.33 -27.40 0.29
CA SER A 47 7.67 -26.81 0.11
C SER A 47 8.24 -27.04 -1.29
N LEU A 48 7.85 -28.13 -1.96
CA LEU A 48 8.31 -28.50 -3.29
C LEU A 48 7.64 -27.66 -4.39
N VAL A 49 6.47 -27.08 -4.11
CA VAL A 49 5.70 -26.26 -5.06
C VAL A 49 5.75 -24.78 -4.77
N ARG A 50 6.14 -24.39 -3.56
CA ARG A 50 6.11 -22.99 -3.10
C ARG A 50 6.80 -22.04 -4.08
N ASP A 51 7.98 -22.40 -4.57
CA ASP A 51 8.75 -21.53 -5.48
C ASP A 51 8.23 -21.59 -6.93
N LYS A 52 7.52 -22.66 -7.29
CA LYS A 52 6.95 -22.87 -8.63
C LYS A 52 5.60 -22.18 -8.80
N LEU A 53 4.80 -22.16 -7.73
CA LEU A 53 3.47 -21.56 -7.67
C LEU A 53 3.44 -20.25 -6.87
N GLN A 54 4.60 -19.60 -6.73
CA GLN A 54 4.73 -18.35 -5.99
C GLN A 54 3.81 -17.25 -6.53
N ILE A 55 3.48 -17.28 -7.83
CA ILE A 55 2.54 -16.36 -8.48
C ILE A 55 1.17 -16.31 -7.81
N HIS A 56 0.71 -17.41 -7.20
CA HIS A 56 -0.60 -17.49 -6.54
C HIS A 56 -0.71 -16.64 -5.28
N LYS A 57 0.42 -16.32 -4.65
CA LYS A 57 0.47 -15.49 -3.43
C LYS A 57 1.28 -14.21 -3.57
N ASP A 58 1.76 -13.91 -4.77
CA ASP A 58 2.59 -12.74 -5.00
C ASP A 58 1.73 -11.46 -4.98
N GLU A 59 1.84 -10.73 -3.87
CA GLU A 59 1.12 -9.47 -3.63
C GLU A 59 1.46 -8.38 -4.65
N SER A 60 2.68 -8.40 -5.22
CA SER A 60 3.09 -7.41 -6.23
C SER A 60 2.32 -7.61 -7.54
N ILE A 61 1.98 -8.86 -7.89
CA ILE A 61 1.18 -9.17 -9.08
C ILE A 61 -0.28 -8.78 -8.85
N LEU A 62 -0.83 -9.08 -7.67
CA LEU A 62 -2.18 -8.64 -7.31
C LEU A 62 -2.30 -7.11 -7.33
N THR A 63 -1.32 -6.40 -6.76
CA THR A 63 -1.23 -4.94 -6.81
C THR A 63 -1.14 -4.46 -8.26
N LEU A 64 -0.21 -4.99 -9.05
CA LEU A 64 -0.04 -4.58 -10.45
C LEU A 64 -1.33 -4.71 -11.25
N LEU A 65 -1.97 -5.87 -11.25
CA LEU A 65 -3.14 -6.12 -12.10
C LEU A 65 -4.36 -5.31 -11.65
N THR A 66 -4.54 -5.14 -10.34
CA THR A 66 -5.63 -4.32 -9.79
C THR A 66 -5.48 -2.87 -10.18
N PHE A 67 -4.29 -2.30 -9.94
CA PHE A 67 -4.04 -0.89 -10.22
C PHE A 67 -3.91 -0.62 -11.72
N ALA A 68 -3.44 -1.58 -12.52
CA ALA A 68 -3.50 -1.50 -13.98
C ALA A 68 -4.94 -1.43 -14.50
N ALA A 69 -5.84 -2.27 -13.97
CA ALA A 69 -7.25 -2.24 -14.34
C ALA A 69 -7.92 -0.91 -13.97
N LEU A 70 -7.66 -0.39 -12.77
CA LEU A 70 -8.13 0.93 -12.36
C LEU A 70 -7.55 2.05 -13.24
N ASN A 71 -6.26 1.99 -13.54
CA ASN A 71 -5.59 3.04 -14.31
C ASN A 71 -6.02 3.09 -15.79
N LYS A 72 -6.63 2.02 -16.33
CA LYS A 72 -7.22 2.03 -17.68
C LYS A 72 -8.43 2.95 -17.80
N GLY A 73 -9.15 3.21 -16.70
CA GLY A 73 -10.27 4.16 -16.68
C GLY A 73 -9.87 5.63 -16.55
N GLU A 74 -8.56 5.92 -16.58
CA GLU A 74 -8.00 7.26 -16.48
C GLU A 74 -8.54 8.06 -15.27
N GLY A 75 -8.52 9.40 -15.35
CA GLY A 75 -8.79 10.26 -14.21
C GLY A 75 -10.24 10.30 -13.74
N GLU A 76 -11.21 10.18 -14.64
CA GLU A 76 -12.63 10.16 -14.26
C GLU A 76 -12.91 9.01 -13.29
N LEU A 77 -12.31 7.86 -13.57
CA LEU A 77 -12.52 6.69 -12.74
C LEU A 77 -11.83 6.80 -11.39
N TRP A 78 -10.57 7.25 -11.36
CA TRP A 78 -9.88 7.50 -10.10
C TRP A 78 -10.67 8.46 -9.22
N ASN A 79 -11.22 9.53 -9.80
CA ASN A 79 -12.11 10.43 -9.08
C ASN A 79 -13.35 9.71 -8.53
N LYS A 80 -14.04 8.88 -9.33
CA LYS A 80 -15.21 8.12 -8.84
C LYS A 80 -14.84 7.21 -7.67
N LEU A 81 -13.73 6.49 -7.76
CA LEU A 81 -13.25 5.60 -6.70
C LEU A 81 -12.89 6.40 -5.44
N LEU A 82 -12.14 7.48 -5.58
CA LEU A 82 -11.69 8.29 -4.45
C LEU A 82 -12.84 9.03 -3.78
N ASN A 83 -13.85 9.49 -4.53
CA ASN A 83 -15.11 9.98 -3.99
C ASN A 83 -15.86 8.89 -3.21
N GLN A 84 -15.86 7.64 -3.66
CA GLN A 84 -16.47 6.54 -2.91
C GLN A 84 -15.73 6.26 -1.59
N ILE A 85 -14.39 6.32 -1.62
CA ILE A 85 -13.52 5.97 -0.47
C ILE A 85 -13.46 7.08 0.58
N PHE A 86 -13.36 8.34 0.15
CA PHE A 86 -13.12 9.51 1.00
C PHE A 86 -14.32 10.45 1.10
N GLN A 87 -15.38 10.22 0.32
CA GLN A 87 -16.61 11.01 0.35
C GLN A 87 -16.31 12.51 0.19
N THR A 88 -16.84 13.35 1.09
CA THR A 88 -16.68 14.81 1.05
C THR A 88 -15.25 15.28 1.24
N GLU A 89 -14.32 14.42 1.68
CA GLU A 89 -12.92 14.80 1.85
C GLU A 89 -12.14 14.79 0.54
N TRP A 90 -12.62 14.07 -0.49
CA TRP A 90 -12.04 14.11 -1.82
C TRP A 90 -12.70 15.20 -2.66
N GLU A 91 -11.96 16.28 -2.88
CA GLU A 91 -12.33 17.26 -3.89
C GLU A 91 -11.71 16.86 -5.23
N ASP A 92 -12.53 16.76 -6.28
CA ASP A 92 -12.09 16.43 -7.64
C ASP A 92 -10.87 17.28 -8.05
N SER A 93 -9.77 16.61 -8.36
CA SER A 93 -8.49 17.22 -8.71
C SER A 93 -8.28 17.36 -10.22
N GLY A 94 -9.34 17.18 -11.02
CA GLY A 94 -9.30 17.20 -12.48
C GLY A 94 -8.95 15.84 -13.08
N LYS A 95 -8.51 15.82 -14.35
CA LYS A 95 -8.32 14.56 -15.11
C LYS A 95 -6.89 13.99 -15.06
N ASN A 96 -5.93 14.73 -14.52
CA ASN A 96 -4.52 14.35 -14.60
C ASN A 96 -4.12 13.53 -13.38
N PHE A 97 -4.17 12.21 -13.55
CA PHE A 97 -3.66 11.25 -12.57
C PHE A 97 -2.45 10.53 -13.15
N GLU A 98 -1.42 10.37 -12.33
CA GLU A 98 -0.22 9.61 -12.67
C GLU A 98 -0.01 8.53 -11.60
N LEU A 99 -0.25 7.27 -11.97
CA LEU A 99 -0.02 6.11 -11.11
C LEU A 99 1.47 5.71 -11.15
N LYS A 100 2.07 5.50 -9.97
CA LYS A 100 3.44 5.01 -9.79
C LYS A 100 3.48 3.85 -8.83
N LEU A 101 3.72 2.64 -9.35
CA LEU A 101 3.91 1.45 -8.53
C LEU A 101 5.31 1.42 -7.90
N GLU A 102 5.37 0.88 -6.69
CA GLU A 102 6.57 0.67 -5.87
C GLU A 102 7.41 1.95 -5.67
N LYS A 103 6.74 3.08 -5.48
CA LYS A 103 7.41 4.38 -5.33
C LYS A 103 8.13 4.43 -3.99
N ALA A 104 9.46 4.55 -4.06
CA ALA A 104 10.29 4.84 -2.89
C ALA A 104 10.23 6.32 -2.53
N VAL A 105 9.94 6.61 -1.26
CA VAL A 105 9.94 7.96 -0.68
C VAL A 105 10.89 7.99 0.50
N SER A 106 11.90 8.85 0.42
CA SER A 106 12.90 8.99 1.48
C SER A 106 12.34 9.81 2.65
N PRO A 107 12.58 9.41 3.91
CA PRO A 107 12.22 10.23 5.06
C PRO A 107 12.98 11.55 5.02
N THR A 108 12.31 12.63 5.43
CA THR A 108 12.95 13.96 5.52
C THR A 108 13.94 14.03 6.68
N LYS A 109 14.78 15.07 6.69
CA LYS A 109 15.68 15.35 7.82
C LYS A 109 14.92 15.53 9.15
N GLU A 110 13.70 16.07 9.09
CA GLU A 110 12.82 16.23 10.25
C GLU A 110 12.45 14.88 10.86
N ILE A 111 11.95 13.94 10.05
CA ILE A 111 11.64 12.56 10.49
C ILE A 111 12.90 11.91 11.07
N LEU A 112 14.02 11.96 10.34
CA LEU A 112 15.27 11.34 10.78
C LEU A 112 15.78 11.91 12.11
N MET A 113 15.59 13.21 12.36
CA MET A 113 15.98 13.85 13.62
C MET A 113 15.12 13.37 14.79
N VAL A 114 13.80 13.26 14.60
CA VAL A 114 12.88 12.73 15.61
C VAL A 114 13.19 11.26 15.89
N LEU A 115 13.34 10.43 14.87
CA LEU A 115 13.69 9.01 15.02
C LEU A 115 15.05 8.81 15.72
N LYS A 116 16.04 9.68 15.50
CA LYS A 116 17.31 9.64 16.25
C LYS A 116 17.10 9.88 17.75
N LYS A 117 16.20 10.79 18.13
CA LYS A 117 15.86 11.04 19.55
C LYS A 117 15.15 9.84 20.17
N GLU A 118 14.16 9.29 19.49
CA GLU A 118 13.46 8.06 19.90
C GLU A 118 14.44 6.90 20.08
N ALA A 119 15.30 6.68 19.09
CA ALA A 119 16.28 5.60 19.13
C ALA A 119 17.31 5.75 20.26
N ALA A 120 17.63 6.97 20.70
CA ALA A 120 18.53 7.20 21.84
C ALA A 120 17.92 6.76 23.18
N GLN A 121 16.60 6.76 23.30
CA GLN A 121 15.85 6.31 24.49
C GLN A 121 15.35 4.86 24.37
N HIS A 122 15.54 4.25 23.21
CA HIS A 122 15.05 2.91 22.89
C HIS A 122 15.53 1.85 23.92
N PRO A 123 14.69 0.88 24.34
CA PRO A 123 15.07 -0.14 25.33
C PRO A 123 16.21 -1.06 24.86
N VAL A 124 16.38 -1.22 23.54
CA VAL A 124 17.42 -2.07 22.94
C VAL A 124 18.74 -1.33 22.70
N LYS A 125 19.86 -1.92 23.16
CA LYS A 125 21.21 -1.32 23.11
C LYS A 125 21.68 -0.94 21.71
N TYR A 126 21.56 -1.83 20.72
CA TYR A 126 22.07 -1.53 19.38
C TYR A 126 21.31 -0.37 18.70
N ALA A 127 20.03 -0.19 19.01
CA ALA A 127 19.25 0.94 18.49
C ALA A 127 19.80 2.28 19.03
N ARG A 128 20.14 2.32 20.33
CA ARG A 128 20.81 3.46 20.97
C ARG A 128 22.22 3.71 20.45
N GLU A 129 22.93 2.68 20.03
CA GLU A 129 24.27 2.82 19.45
C GLU A 129 24.22 3.33 18.00
N ILE A 130 23.22 2.88 17.22
CA ILE A 130 23.00 3.37 15.86
C ILE A 130 22.63 4.86 15.86
N SER A 131 21.83 5.33 16.83
CA SER A 131 21.44 6.74 16.91
C SER A 131 22.62 7.71 17.10
N LYS A 132 23.74 7.23 17.64
CA LYS A 132 24.99 7.99 17.81
C LYS A 132 25.85 8.06 16.54
N LYS A 133 25.57 7.23 15.53
CA LYS A 133 26.34 7.20 14.29
C LYS A 133 25.88 8.31 13.34
N ASP A 134 26.81 8.81 12.53
CA ASP A 134 26.50 9.73 11.44
C ASP A 134 26.02 8.97 10.19
N LYS A 135 24.94 8.20 10.35
CA LYS A 135 24.26 7.51 9.26
C LYS A 135 22.75 7.77 9.36
N PRO A 136 22.01 7.75 8.23
CA PRO A 136 20.55 7.74 8.26
C PRO A 136 20.07 6.56 9.11
N ILE A 137 19.20 6.86 10.06
CA ILE A 137 18.66 5.84 10.95
C ILE A 137 17.55 5.03 10.27
N GLU A 138 16.86 5.59 9.27
CA GLU A 138 15.83 4.89 8.52
C GLU A 138 16.01 5.13 7.01
N GLY A 139 15.76 4.09 6.20
CA GLY A 139 15.78 4.17 4.73
C GLY A 139 14.43 4.60 4.14
N ALA A 140 14.37 4.65 2.81
CA ALA A 140 13.14 4.99 2.10
C ALA A 140 11.99 4.02 2.44
N THR A 141 10.78 4.57 2.54
CA THR A 141 9.54 3.79 2.56
C THR A 141 9.15 3.49 1.11
N ASN A 142 8.91 2.23 0.79
CA ASN A 142 8.41 1.84 -0.53
C ASN A 142 6.91 1.67 -0.42
N PHE A 143 6.15 2.58 -1.02
CA PHE A 143 4.70 2.44 -1.15
C PHE A 143 4.38 1.53 -2.33
N ASP A 144 3.40 0.64 -2.17
CA ASP A 144 3.00 -0.29 -3.23
C ASP A 144 2.45 0.45 -4.45
N ALA A 145 1.71 1.53 -4.22
CA ALA A 145 1.34 2.47 -5.26
C ALA A 145 1.25 3.91 -4.72
N VAL A 146 1.54 4.88 -5.59
CA VAL A 146 1.28 6.30 -5.35
C VAL A 146 0.57 6.87 -6.56
N LEU A 147 -0.60 7.44 -6.34
CA LEU A 147 -1.37 8.15 -7.34
C LEU A 147 -1.14 9.66 -7.16
N CYS A 148 -0.49 10.29 -8.14
CA CYS A 148 -0.20 11.71 -8.12
C CYS A 148 -1.26 12.49 -8.91
N THR A 149 -1.79 13.57 -8.34
CA THR A 149 -2.68 14.50 -9.04
C THR A 149 -2.45 15.91 -8.48
N ASN A 150 -2.00 16.88 -9.26
CA ASN A 150 -1.49 18.13 -8.69
C ASN A 150 -2.57 18.91 -7.91
N PRO A 151 -2.36 19.28 -6.63
CA PRO A 151 -1.19 19.04 -5.75
C PRO A 151 -1.25 17.78 -4.86
N LYS A 152 -2.39 17.07 -4.83
CA LYS A 152 -2.70 15.92 -3.99
C LYS A 152 -1.91 14.64 -4.35
N LYS A 153 -1.70 13.79 -3.36
CA LYS A 153 -1.15 12.44 -3.54
C LYS A 153 -1.94 11.43 -2.71
N VAL A 154 -2.28 10.30 -3.32
CA VAL A 154 -2.87 9.15 -2.64
C VAL A 154 -1.81 8.07 -2.53
N PHE A 155 -1.49 7.69 -1.30
CA PHE A 155 -0.51 6.66 -0.98
C PHE A 155 -1.22 5.37 -0.65
N PHE A 156 -0.87 4.29 -1.34
CA PHE A 156 -1.46 2.98 -1.14
C PHE A 156 -0.43 2.03 -0.52
N GLU A 157 -0.87 1.31 0.50
CA GLU A 157 -0.20 0.13 1.05
C GLU A 157 -1.12 -1.08 0.84
N ALA A 158 -0.60 -2.14 0.24
CA ALA A 158 -1.30 -3.35 -0.08
C ALA A 158 -0.92 -4.46 0.91
N LYS A 159 -1.87 -5.32 1.26
CA LYS A 159 -1.62 -6.59 1.96
C LYS A 159 -2.48 -7.68 1.35
N PHE A 160 -1.91 -8.87 1.12
CA PHE A 160 -2.66 -10.05 0.68
C PHE A 160 -2.70 -11.12 1.77
N THR A 161 -1.56 -11.67 2.19
CA THR A 161 -1.53 -12.73 3.22
C THR A 161 -0.74 -12.35 4.46
N ALA A 162 0.17 -11.40 4.34
CA ALA A 162 0.95 -10.88 5.46
C ALA A 162 0.15 -9.87 6.28
N ASP A 163 0.53 -9.73 7.54
CA ASP A 163 0.13 -8.61 8.38
C ASP A 163 1.11 -7.45 8.21
N ILE A 164 0.81 -6.31 8.82
CA ILE A 164 1.75 -5.19 8.95
C ILE A 164 2.81 -5.49 10.00
N SER A 165 4.01 -4.92 9.85
CA SER A 165 5.02 -4.96 10.91
C SER A 165 4.54 -4.19 12.14
N SER A 166 4.65 -4.80 13.32
CA SER A 166 4.24 -4.21 14.60
C SER A 166 5.09 -3.04 15.05
N ASP A 167 6.34 -3.05 14.63
CA ASP A 167 7.39 -2.15 15.08
C ASP A 167 8.24 -1.67 13.90
N THR A 168 8.92 -0.57 14.13
CA THR A 168 10.04 -0.11 13.31
C THR A 168 11.32 -0.22 14.13
N THR A 169 12.45 -0.49 13.47
CA THR A 169 13.75 -0.77 14.12
C THR A 169 14.19 0.29 15.15
N HIS A 170 13.70 1.51 15.02
CA HIS A 170 14.20 2.68 15.75
C HIS A 170 13.14 3.40 16.59
N CYS A 171 11.87 3.03 16.47
CA CYS A 171 10.77 3.58 17.24
C CYS A 171 9.75 2.47 17.52
N THR A 172 9.63 2.08 18.78
CA THR A 172 8.74 0.99 19.24
C THR A 172 7.27 1.33 19.16
N ASN A 173 6.93 2.63 19.14
CA ASN A 173 5.55 3.09 19.09
C ASN A 173 5.01 3.11 17.65
N ARG A 174 5.91 3.09 16.65
CA ARG A 174 5.57 3.22 15.25
C ARG A 174 5.46 1.84 14.61
N ASN A 175 4.34 1.58 13.95
CA ASN A 175 4.16 0.43 13.07
C ASN A 175 4.33 0.83 11.59
N GLN A 176 4.21 -0.14 10.68
CA GLN A 176 4.37 0.09 9.24
C GLN A 176 3.39 1.14 8.67
N ILE A 177 2.11 1.14 9.10
CA ILE A 177 1.11 2.10 8.60
C ILE A 177 1.45 3.51 9.10
N ALA A 178 1.76 3.67 10.39
CA ALA A 178 2.22 4.94 10.94
C ALA A 178 3.46 5.46 10.19
N ARG A 179 4.37 4.58 9.80
CA ARG A 179 5.53 4.93 8.95
C ARG A 179 5.13 5.42 7.56
N CYS A 180 4.20 4.73 6.91
CA CYS A 180 3.69 5.15 5.61
C CYS A 180 3.01 6.51 5.68
N ILE A 181 2.14 6.75 6.67
CA ILE A 181 1.46 8.04 6.85
C ILE A 181 2.46 9.15 7.12
N ASP A 182 3.39 8.93 8.04
CA ASP A 182 4.39 9.91 8.44
C ASP A 182 5.26 10.36 7.25
N VAL A 183 5.83 9.41 6.51
CA VAL A 183 6.67 9.70 5.34
C VAL A 183 5.84 10.34 4.22
N GLY A 184 4.64 9.82 3.94
CA GLY A 184 3.77 10.35 2.89
C GLY A 184 3.32 11.80 3.14
N LEU A 185 3.04 12.16 4.40
CA LEU A 185 2.74 13.54 4.80
C LEU A 185 3.91 14.49 4.48
N THR A 186 5.15 14.08 4.74
CA THR A 186 6.30 14.93 4.44
C THR A 186 6.56 15.09 2.94
N GLU A 187 6.19 14.11 2.13
CA GLU A 187 6.25 14.14 0.66
C GLU A 187 5.24 15.13 0.04
N VAL A 188 4.22 15.54 0.80
CA VAL A 188 3.33 16.67 0.47
C VAL A 188 3.56 17.89 1.38
N LYS A 189 4.78 18.01 1.93
CA LYS A 189 5.21 19.16 2.75
C LYS A 189 4.32 19.40 3.98
N ASN A 190 3.81 18.32 4.58
CA ASN A 190 2.91 18.33 5.73
C ASN A 190 1.56 19.04 5.50
N LYS A 191 1.16 19.30 4.25
CA LYS A 191 -0.15 19.81 3.89
C LYS A 191 -1.16 18.67 3.93
N VAL A 192 -2.06 18.68 4.92
CA VAL A 192 -2.99 17.57 5.13
C VAL A 192 -4.02 17.48 4.00
N GLU A 193 -4.37 18.63 3.42
CA GLU A 193 -5.27 18.78 2.27
C GLU A 193 -4.76 18.10 0.99
N ASP A 194 -3.44 17.91 0.90
CA ASP A 194 -2.75 17.29 -0.24
C ASP A 194 -2.44 15.80 0.02
N PHE A 195 -2.73 15.28 1.22
CA PHE A 195 -2.39 13.91 1.64
C PHE A 195 -3.63 13.01 1.72
N TYR A 196 -3.48 11.79 1.21
CA TYR A 196 -4.44 10.69 1.41
C TYR A 196 -3.70 9.37 1.56
N PHE A 197 -4.19 8.47 2.43
CA PHE A 197 -3.65 7.13 2.60
C PHE A 197 -4.76 6.08 2.49
N VAL A 198 -4.46 4.99 1.79
CA VAL A 198 -5.37 3.86 1.61
C VAL A 198 -4.64 2.56 1.90
N LEU A 199 -5.16 1.78 2.85
CA LEU A 199 -4.80 0.36 2.97
C LEU A 199 -5.68 -0.48 2.04
N VAL A 200 -5.09 -1.43 1.30
CA VAL A 200 -5.80 -2.36 0.42
C VAL A 200 -5.61 -3.79 0.92
N THR A 201 -6.68 -4.50 1.27
CA THR A 201 -6.61 -5.87 1.82
C THR A 201 -7.71 -6.80 1.31
N PRO A 202 -7.65 -8.13 1.52
CA PRO A 202 -8.82 -8.98 1.33
C PRO A 202 -9.98 -8.57 2.23
N SER A 203 -11.21 -8.67 1.72
CA SER A 203 -12.45 -8.37 2.46
C SER A 203 -12.59 -9.19 3.73
N ARG A 204 -12.12 -10.45 3.71
CA ARG A 204 -12.16 -11.36 4.85
C ARG A 204 -11.45 -10.82 6.09
N TYR A 205 -10.44 -9.96 5.94
CA TYR A 205 -9.70 -9.38 7.07
C TYR A 205 -10.24 -8.03 7.54
N LYS A 206 -11.20 -7.44 6.81
CA LYS A 206 -11.92 -6.23 7.21
C LYS A 206 -13.16 -6.54 8.05
N LYS A 207 -13.57 -7.81 8.12
CA LYS A 207 -14.75 -8.28 8.87
C LYS A 207 -14.44 -8.49 10.36
N TYR A 208 -15.44 -8.26 11.21
CA TYR A 208 -15.37 -8.60 12.64
C TYR A 208 -15.63 -10.11 12.85
N PRO A 209 -14.94 -10.78 13.79
CA PRO A 209 -13.87 -10.27 14.65
C PRO A 209 -12.57 -10.05 13.87
N GLY A 210 -11.90 -8.92 14.11
CA GLY A 210 -10.63 -8.61 13.45
C GLY A 210 -9.51 -9.54 13.89
N GLU A 211 -8.84 -10.17 12.93
CA GLU A 211 -7.76 -11.13 13.19
C GLU A 211 -6.36 -10.57 12.92
N ARG A 212 -6.28 -9.45 12.20
CA ARG A 212 -5.03 -8.85 11.71
C ARG A 212 -4.67 -7.62 12.50
N PHE A 213 -3.39 -7.36 12.71
CA PHE A 213 -2.94 -6.18 13.45
C PHE A 213 -3.38 -4.89 12.74
N TYR A 214 -3.34 -4.84 11.41
CA TYR A 214 -3.86 -3.70 10.66
C TYR A 214 -5.37 -3.47 10.84
N TYR A 215 -6.16 -4.49 11.22
CA TYR A 215 -7.59 -4.28 11.52
C TYR A 215 -7.75 -3.29 12.65
N PHE A 216 -7.08 -3.55 13.79
CA PHE A 216 -7.15 -2.71 14.97
C PHE A 216 -6.55 -1.32 14.69
N LYS A 217 -5.39 -1.27 14.02
CA LYS A 217 -4.72 0.00 13.71
C LYS A 217 -5.51 0.87 12.74
N MET A 218 -6.10 0.32 11.68
CA MET A 218 -6.93 1.10 10.78
C MET A 218 -8.19 1.62 11.47
N HIS A 219 -8.85 0.80 12.30
CA HIS A 219 -9.99 1.28 13.10
C HIS A 219 -9.59 2.40 14.06
N GLN A 220 -8.42 2.31 14.71
CA GLN A 220 -7.91 3.40 15.54
C GLN A 220 -7.62 4.65 14.70
N TYR A 221 -6.85 4.55 13.63
CA TYR A 221 -6.42 5.70 12.82
C TYR A 221 -7.53 6.38 12.03
N MET A 222 -8.62 5.68 11.73
CA MET A 222 -9.79 6.25 11.05
C MET A 222 -10.81 6.89 12.01
N ASN A 223 -10.71 6.65 13.33
CA ASN A 223 -11.73 7.08 14.29
C ASN A 223 -11.18 7.84 15.51
N ASP A 224 -9.89 7.74 15.80
CA ASP A 224 -9.24 8.35 16.95
C ASP A 224 -7.99 9.15 16.52
N PRO A 225 -8.12 10.49 16.39
CA PRO A 225 -6.99 11.37 16.07
C PRO A 225 -5.80 11.21 17.04
N ALA A 226 -6.05 10.92 18.32
CA ALA A 226 -4.98 10.77 19.31
C ALA A 226 -4.13 9.53 19.06
N ALA A 227 -4.72 8.45 18.53
CA ALA A 227 -4.00 7.22 18.21
C ALA A 227 -2.87 7.46 17.19
N LEU A 228 -3.08 8.33 16.21
CA LEU A 228 -2.04 8.70 15.24
C LEU A 228 -0.89 9.46 15.90
N ALA A 229 -1.20 10.36 16.84
CA ALA A 229 -0.17 11.10 17.58
C ALA A 229 0.69 10.16 18.44
N CYS A 230 0.08 9.14 19.05
CA CYS A 230 0.82 8.14 19.84
C CYS A 230 1.82 7.35 19.00
N ASP A 231 1.45 7.00 17.76
CA ASP A 231 2.28 6.13 16.91
C ASP A 231 3.20 6.90 15.94
N ILE A 232 3.02 8.22 15.80
CA ILE A 232 3.86 9.10 14.98
C ILE A 232 4.46 10.20 15.88
N PRO A 233 5.67 10.00 16.43
CA PRO A 233 6.24 10.88 17.46
C PRO A 233 6.39 12.36 17.08
N ARG A 234 6.52 12.69 15.79
CA ARG A 234 6.55 14.11 15.38
C ARG A 234 5.18 14.81 15.45
N LEU A 235 4.11 14.04 15.61
CA LEU A 235 2.74 14.53 15.76
C LEU A 235 2.31 14.61 17.23
N SER A 236 3.02 13.95 18.16
CA SER A 236 2.71 13.99 19.60
C SER A 236 3.09 15.30 20.28
N GLU A 237 4.18 15.94 19.87
CA GLU A 237 4.61 17.24 20.41
C GLU A 237 5.28 18.09 19.33
N ARG A 238 4.68 19.24 18.99
CA ARG A 238 5.29 20.21 18.07
C ARG A 238 5.72 21.44 18.87
N ASN A 239 7.02 21.52 19.18
CA ASN A 239 7.64 22.70 19.79
C ASN A 239 6.98 23.17 21.11
N GLY A 240 6.55 22.25 21.98
CA GLY A 240 5.93 22.61 23.27
C GLY A 240 4.51 23.18 23.17
N HIS A 241 3.91 23.15 21.98
CA HIS A 241 2.48 23.46 21.80
C HIS A 241 1.67 22.16 21.80
N PRO A 242 0.45 22.19 22.39
CA PRO A 242 -0.45 21.05 22.36
C PRO A 242 -0.72 20.65 20.91
N VAL A 243 -0.93 19.35 20.73
CA VAL A 243 -1.35 18.71 19.49
C VAL A 243 -2.37 19.57 18.74
N ASN A 244 -2.11 19.87 17.46
CA ASN A 244 -3.11 20.51 16.61
C ASN A 244 -4.22 19.48 16.33
N VAL A 245 -5.24 19.47 17.21
CA VAL A 245 -6.36 18.53 17.15
C VAL A 245 -7.06 18.61 15.79
N GLU A 246 -7.29 19.81 15.27
CA GLU A 246 -7.91 20.02 13.96
C GLU A 246 -7.08 19.38 12.83
N TYR A 247 -5.75 19.46 12.90
CA TYR A 247 -4.86 18.82 11.93
C TYR A 247 -5.00 17.29 11.96
N LEU A 248 -5.04 16.68 13.15
CA LEU A 248 -5.19 15.24 13.30
C LEU A 248 -6.58 14.74 12.93
N GLU A 249 -7.62 15.52 13.23
CA GLU A 249 -8.99 15.25 12.80
C GLU A 249 -9.08 15.23 11.27
N LYS A 250 -8.51 16.23 10.59
CA LYS A 250 -8.44 16.25 9.12
C LYS A 250 -7.64 15.07 8.56
N LEU A 251 -6.51 14.73 9.19
CA LEU A 251 -5.68 13.60 8.78
C LEU A 251 -6.44 12.27 8.89
N THR A 252 -7.16 12.07 10.00
CA THR A 252 -7.96 10.87 10.29
C THR A 252 -8.99 10.61 9.19
N LYS A 253 -9.68 11.66 8.72
CA LYS A 253 -10.67 11.55 7.64
C LYS A 253 -10.08 11.25 6.25
N ARG A 254 -8.75 11.36 6.11
CA ARG A 254 -7.99 11.13 4.86
C ARG A 254 -7.23 9.82 4.85
N ILE A 255 -7.50 8.98 5.85
CA ILE A 255 -7.05 7.61 5.96
C ILE A 255 -8.26 6.73 5.67
N SER A 256 -8.11 5.78 4.75
CA SER A 256 -9.18 4.87 4.41
C SER A 256 -8.69 3.45 4.18
N TRP A 257 -9.63 2.53 4.12
CA TRP A 257 -9.39 1.10 3.98
C TRP A 257 -10.36 0.52 2.95
N ILE A 258 -9.81 0.11 1.80
CA ILE A 258 -10.55 -0.59 0.75
C ILE A 258 -10.08 -2.04 0.63
N THR A 259 -10.89 -2.87 -0.02
CA THR A 259 -10.59 -4.26 -0.26
C THR A 259 -10.25 -4.54 -1.72
N TRP A 260 -9.52 -5.63 -1.98
CA TRP A 260 -9.28 -6.08 -3.35
C TRP A 260 -10.60 -6.31 -4.09
N GLU A 261 -11.55 -6.93 -3.41
CA GLU A 261 -12.88 -7.24 -3.92
C GLU A 261 -13.65 -5.96 -4.27
N GLU A 262 -13.67 -4.94 -3.39
CA GLU A 262 -14.26 -3.63 -3.68
C GLU A 262 -13.61 -2.97 -4.93
N CYS A 263 -12.30 -3.10 -5.10
CA CYS A 263 -11.61 -2.61 -6.31
C CYS A 263 -12.05 -3.37 -7.57
N LEU A 264 -12.17 -4.71 -7.51
CA LEU A 264 -12.64 -5.53 -8.63
C LEU A 264 -14.08 -5.19 -8.99
N GLU A 265 -14.97 -5.16 -8.01
CA GLU A 265 -16.38 -4.77 -8.15
C GLU A 265 -16.51 -3.44 -8.88
N PHE A 266 -15.70 -2.48 -8.45
CA PHE A 266 -15.67 -1.15 -9.02
C PHE A 266 -15.18 -1.18 -10.48
N VAL A 267 -14.15 -1.97 -10.80
CA VAL A 267 -13.66 -2.13 -12.17
C VAL A 267 -14.74 -2.74 -13.08
N LEU A 268 -15.37 -3.82 -12.62
CA LEU A 268 -16.37 -4.56 -13.39
C LEU A 268 -17.63 -3.73 -13.64
N LYS A 269 -18.10 -2.98 -12.63
CA LYS A 269 -19.28 -2.13 -12.73
C LYS A 269 -19.12 -1.01 -13.77
N ASN A 270 -17.89 -0.53 -13.97
CA ASN A 270 -17.61 0.57 -14.88
C ASN A 270 -17.08 0.12 -16.26
N GLN A 271 -17.00 -1.19 -16.55
CA GLN A 271 -16.64 -1.79 -17.85
C GLN A 271 -15.38 -1.17 -18.50
N LEU A 272 -14.29 -1.11 -17.74
CA LEU A 272 -13.11 -0.29 -18.07
C LEU A 272 -12.06 -0.96 -18.94
N ILE A 273 -12.23 -2.26 -19.14
CA ILE A 273 -11.30 -3.15 -19.81
C ILE A 273 -12.13 -4.05 -20.73
N THR A 274 -11.51 -4.69 -21.70
CA THR A 274 -12.26 -5.54 -22.65
C THR A 274 -12.94 -6.71 -21.95
N ASP A 275 -13.99 -7.28 -22.54
CA ASP A 275 -14.68 -8.46 -21.97
C ASP A 275 -13.71 -9.60 -21.66
N GLU A 276 -12.73 -9.83 -22.55
CA GLU A 276 -11.67 -10.81 -22.33
C GLU A 276 -10.80 -10.48 -21.11
N GLN A 277 -10.42 -9.21 -20.93
CA GLN A 277 -9.66 -8.76 -19.77
C GLN A 277 -10.46 -8.86 -18.49
N MET A 278 -11.76 -8.53 -18.53
CA MET A 278 -12.67 -8.69 -17.39
C MET A 278 -12.74 -10.14 -16.95
N GLU A 279 -12.92 -11.07 -17.89
CA GLU A 279 -13.03 -12.49 -17.57
C GLU A 279 -11.72 -13.05 -16.99
N LYS A 280 -10.59 -12.72 -17.60
CA LYS A 280 -9.27 -13.09 -17.05
C LYS A 280 -9.02 -12.52 -15.66
N LEU A 281 -9.47 -11.28 -15.40
CA LEU A 281 -9.29 -10.64 -14.10
C LEU A 281 -10.19 -11.29 -13.02
N LYS A 282 -11.42 -11.69 -13.37
CA LYS A 282 -12.29 -12.47 -12.47
C LYS A 282 -11.65 -13.79 -12.08
N ILE A 283 -11.21 -14.58 -13.06
CA ILE A 283 -10.53 -15.86 -12.81
C ILE A 283 -9.31 -15.66 -11.90
N PHE A 284 -8.48 -14.63 -12.18
CA PHE A 284 -7.32 -14.30 -11.36
C PHE A 284 -7.66 -14.04 -9.89
N TYR A 285 -8.78 -13.38 -9.63
CA TYR A 285 -9.29 -13.08 -8.29
C TYR A 285 -9.93 -14.32 -7.63
N GLU A 286 -10.71 -15.11 -8.39
CA GLU A 286 -11.36 -16.34 -7.93
C GLU A 286 -10.36 -17.40 -7.48
N ASP A 287 -9.26 -17.58 -8.23
CA ASP A 287 -8.16 -18.48 -7.90
C ASP A 287 -7.53 -18.14 -6.53
N ARG A 288 -7.61 -16.86 -6.13
CA ARG A 288 -7.08 -16.33 -4.86
C ARG A 288 -8.14 -16.24 -3.76
N LYS A 289 -9.36 -16.72 -4.02
CA LYS A 289 -10.52 -16.58 -3.12
C LYS A 289 -10.83 -15.12 -2.75
N LEU A 290 -10.61 -14.22 -3.71
CA LEU A 290 -11.01 -12.81 -3.66
C LEU A 290 -12.27 -12.63 -4.52
N CYS A 291 -13.35 -13.30 -4.15
CA CYS A 291 -14.60 -13.25 -4.90
C CYS A 291 -15.53 -12.17 -4.35
N LEU A 292 -16.36 -11.61 -5.23
CA LEU A 292 -17.46 -10.70 -4.88
C LEU A 292 -18.51 -11.42 -4.02
#